data_AF-A0AAV8YNY8-F1
#
_entry.id   AF-A0AAV8YNY8-F1
#
_cell.length_a   1.000
_cell.length_b   1.000
_cell.length_c   1.000
_cell.angle_alpha   90.00
_cell.angle_beta   90.00
_cell.angle_gamma   90.00
#
_symmetry.space_group_name_H-M   'P 1'
#
loop_
_entity.id
_entity.type
_entity.pdbx_description
1 polymer ?
#
loop_
_entity_poly.entity_id
_entity_poly.type
_entity_poly.pdbx_seq_one_letter_code
_entity_poly.pdbx_strand_id
1 'polypeptide(L)'
;MVSKVEGNAKSVTVRWEIRERNFECRKGSFFIIDEESDDLMAEVFDEGIGGEDMTMHKKNVKVRLSKDRSIAGLVARTGATVNIRDAYNDSRFSTEVDENTGSITRSILCMPIVSVDKILGVVQVANKTNGVCFTNSDEYLFKTFSVYCALALHYNRLSNKLFRMEKYNECNLNLLKIQLKPYPADLESFNQKPECTVPL
;
A
#
# COMPACT_ATOMS: atom_id res chain seq x y z
N MET A 1 0.88 -16.44 -3.33
CA MET A 1 1.58 -16.07 -4.57
C MET A 1 0.87 -14.83 -5.11
N VAL A 2 1.54 -13.68 -5.16
CA VAL A 2 0.91 -12.38 -5.45
C VAL A 2 0.55 -12.31 -6.93
N SER A 3 -0.74 -12.42 -7.25
CA SER A 3 -1.27 -12.24 -8.60
C SER A 3 -1.63 -10.77 -8.84
N LYS A 4 -0.85 -10.16 -9.75
CA LYS A 4 -1.12 -8.93 -10.50
C LYS A 4 -1.05 -7.61 -9.73
N VAL A 5 0.11 -6.96 -9.87
CA VAL A 5 0.32 -5.53 -9.62
C VAL A 5 -0.13 -4.78 -10.88
N GLU A 6 -1.35 -4.27 -10.91
CA GLU A 6 -1.78 -3.30 -11.92
C GLU A 6 -1.57 -1.89 -11.39
N GLY A 7 -0.87 -1.09 -12.19
CA GLY A 7 -0.30 0.20 -11.80
C GLY A 7 -1.33 1.32 -11.69
N ASN A 8 -1.29 1.99 -10.55
CA ASN A 8 -1.12 3.44 -10.52
C ASN A 8 -0.31 3.78 -9.26
N ALA A 9 0.59 4.75 -9.33
CA ALA A 9 1.74 4.94 -8.43
C ALA A 9 1.45 5.23 -6.92
N LYS A 10 0.21 5.02 -6.45
CA LYS A 10 -0.22 5.24 -5.07
C LYS A 10 -0.91 4.05 -4.41
N SER A 11 -1.19 2.96 -5.12
CA SER A 11 -1.83 1.78 -4.52
C SER A 11 -1.27 0.48 -5.06
N VAL A 12 -0.56 -0.26 -4.20
CA VAL A 12 -0.35 -1.69 -4.42
C VAL A 12 -1.60 -2.37 -3.90
N THR A 13 -2.56 -2.62 -4.79
CA THR A 13 -3.65 -3.53 -4.47
C THR A 13 -3.05 -4.94 -4.38
N VAL A 14 -2.63 -5.34 -3.18
CA VAL A 14 -2.34 -6.75 -2.91
C VAL A 14 -3.68 -7.45 -3.01
N ARG A 15 -3.95 -8.04 -4.17
CA ARG A 15 -5.18 -8.78 -4.37
C ARG A 15 -5.14 -9.98 -3.43
N TRP A 16 -6.07 -9.98 -2.48
CA TRP A 16 -6.33 -11.09 -1.56
C TRP A 16 -6.98 -12.26 -2.30
N GLU A 17 -6.27 -12.83 -3.27
CA GLU A 17 -6.68 -14.04 -3.99
C GLU A 17 -6.15 -15.31 -3.30
N ILE A 18 -5.70 -15.23 -2.05
CA ILE A 18 -5.48 -16.42 -1.20
C ILE A 18 -6.82 -16.75 -0.56
N ARG A 19 -7.63 -17.42 -1.37
CA ARG A 19 -8.94 -17.97 -1.04
C ARG A 19 -8.84 -18.83 0.23
N GLU A 20 -9.48 -18.37 1.30
CA GLU A 20 -10.10 -19.10 2.43
C GLU A 20 -9.28 -20.10 3.28
N ARG A 21 -8.10 -20.59 2.88
CA ARG A 21 -7.50 -21.76 3.54
C ARG A 21 -6.47 -21.50 4.65
N ASN A 22 -5.84 -20.34 4.70
CA ASN A 22 -4.66 -20.17 5.58
C ASN A 22 -4.94 -19.46 6.91
N PHE A 23 -5.88 -18.50 6.92
CA PHE A 23 -6.11 -17.66 8.10
C PHE A 23 -7.51 -17.78 8.68
N GLU A 24 -8.41 -18.51 8.01
CA GLU A 24 -9.77 -18.78 8.51
C GLU A 24 -10.40 -17.51 9.10
N CYS A 25 -10.45 -16.41 8.35
CA CYS A 25 -10.93 -15.11 8.85
C CYS A 25 -12.01 -14.53 7.93
N ARG A 26 -13.00 -13.86 8.51
CA ARG A 26 -14.12 -13.26 7.77
C ARG A 26 -13.79 -11.90 7.17
N LYS A 27 -12.87 -11.16 7.77
CA LYS A 27 -12.50 -9.81 7.31
C LYS A 27 -11.00 -9.59 7.37
N GLY A 28 -10.46 -8.96 6.32
CA GLY A 28 -9.06 -8.57 6.22
C GLY A 28 -8.94 -7.09 5.80
N SER A 29 -8.01 -6.36 6.38
CA SER A 29 -7.82 -4.93 6.08
C SER A 29 -6.35 -4.57 6.04
N PHE A 30 -5.99 -3.71 5.09
CA PHE A 30 -4.63 -3.20 4.92
C PHE A 30 -4.63 -1.71 5.07
N PHE A 31 -3.70 -1.23 5.88
CA PHE A 31 -3.46 0.18 6.09
C PHE A 31 -2.07 0.47 5.57
N ILE A 32 -1.95 1.34 4.57
CA ILE A 32 -0.67 1.84 4.08
C ILE A 32 -0.50 3.23 4.68
N ILE A 33 0.66 3.47 5.27
CA ILE A 33 0.99 4.79 5.81
C ILE A 33 1.58 5.61 4.66
N ASP A 34 0.98 6.77 4.40
CA ASP A 34 1.59 7.74 3.49
C ASP A 34 2.74 8.43 4.22
N GLU A 35 3.82 8.77 3.50
CA GLU A 35 4.96 9.46 4.10
C GLU A 35 4.76 10.98 4.15
N GLU A 36 3.91 11.51 3.25
CA GLU A 36 3.61 12.95 3.16
C GLU A 36 2.49 13.37 4.12
N SER A 37 1.53 12.48 4.36
CA SER A 37 0.43 12.68 5.28
C SER A 37 0.60 11.71 6.43
N ASP A 38 0.61 12.18 7.67
CA ASP A 38 0.69 11.29 8.84
C ASP A 38 -0.60 10.46 9.06
N ASP A 39 -1.47 10.43 8.05
CA ASP A 39 -2.73 9.72 8.01
C ASP A 39 -2.53 8.28 7.52
N LEU A 40 -3.29 7.37 8.12
CA LEU A 40 -3.41 5.99 7.66
C LEU A 40 -4.45 5.94 6.53
N MET A 41 -4.02 5.58 5.33
CA MET A 41 -4.94 5.28 4.24
C MET A 41 -5.23 3.78 4.20
N ALA A 42 -6.50 3.43 4.36
CA ALA A 42 -6.97 2.05 4.31
C ALA A 42 -7.43 1.66 2.90
N GLU A 43 -7.02 0.48 2.45
CA GLU A 43 -7.79 -0.31 1.50
C GLU A 43 -8.46 -1.44 2.30
N VAL A 44 -9.76 -1.27 2.57
CA VAL A 44 -10.55 -2.27 3.31
C VAL A 44 -11.08 -3.30 2.31
N PHE A 45 -10.82 -4.58 2.57
CA PHE A 45 -11.41 -5.69 1.83
C PHE A 45 -12.45 -6.37 2.73
N ASP A 46 -13.72 -6.02 2.54
CA ASP A 46 -14.81 -6.66 3.27
C ASP A 46 -15.43 -7.78 2.43
N GLU A 47 -15.40 -9.01 2.94
CA GLU A 47 -16.33 -10.05 2.49
C GLU A 47 -17.64 -9.84 3.27
N GLY A 48 -18.56 -9.10 2.65
CA GLY A 48 -19.91 -8.98 3.17
C GLY A 48 -20.58 -10.34 3.25
N ILE A 49 -20.92 -10.80 4.46
CA ILE A 49 -21.90 -11.86 4.67
C ILE A 49 -23.28 -11.21 4.50
N GLY A 50 -23.95 -11.43 3.36
CA GLY A 50 -25.38 -11.15 3.21
C GLY A 50 -25.88 -10.98 1.77
N GLY A 51 -26.62 -11.98 1.27
CA GLY A 51 -27.56 -11.88 0.14
C GLY A 51 -27.11 -12.61 -1.13
N GLU A 52 -27.93 -13.56 -1.59
CA GLU A 52 -27.66 -14.51 -2.71
C GLU A 52 -27.47 -13.88 -4.10
N ASP A 53 -27.61 -12.57 -4.25
CA ASP A 53 -27.36 -11.87 -5.49
C ASP A 53 -26.66 -10.55 -5.15
N MET A 54 -25.33 -10.46 -5.23
CA MET A 54 -24.60 -9.24 -5.61
C MET A 54 -23.09 -9.48 -5.71
N THR A 55 -22.54 -8.89 -6.76
CA THR A 55 -21.12 -8.91 -7.12
C THR A 55 -20.23 -8.34 -6.01
N MET A 56 -19.02 -8.92 -5.88
CA MET A 56 -17.92 -8.46 -5.03
C MET A 56 -17.81 -6.92 -5.03
N HIS A 57 -18.41 -6.24 -4.05
CA HIS A 57 -18.28 -4.80 -3.95
C HIS A 57 -16.91 -4.48 -3.35
N LYS A 58 -15.92 -4.28 -4.23
CA LYS A 58 -14.67 -3.57 -3.95
C LYS A 58 -15.02 -2.14 -3.54
N LYS A 59 -15.44 -1.95 -2.29
CA LYS A 59 -15.57 -0.63 -1.68
C LYS A 59 -14.16 -0.14 -1.39
N ASN A 60 -13.55 0.55 -2.35
CA ASN A 60 -12.33 1.35 -2.15
C ASN A 60 -12.64 2.55 -1.23
N VAL A 61 -13.10 2.28 -0.01
CA VAL A 61 -13.39 3.30 0.98
C VAL A 61 -12.06 3.66 1.62
N LYS A 62 -11.54 4.84 1.25
CA LYS A 62 -10.41 5.46 1.94
C LYS A 62 -10.89 5.90 3.32
N VAL A 63 -10.80 5.01 4.31
CA VAL A 63 -11.07 5.37 5.70
C VAL A 63 -9.82 6.04 6.25
N ARG A 64 -9.94 7.31 6.66
CA ARG A 64 -8.92 7.97 7.47
C ARG A 64 -9.08 7.49 8.90
N LEU A 65 -8.18 6.63 9.36
CA LEU A 65 -8.15 6.21 10.75
C LEU A 65 -7.26 7.16 11.54
N SER A 66 -7.82 7.76 12.60
CA SER A 66 -7.01 8.44 13.59
C SER A 66 -6.11 7.42 14.28
N LYS A 67 -4.80 7.69 14.33
CA LYS A 67 -3.82 6.80 14.95
C LYS A 67 -4.16 6.53 16.42
N ASP A 68 -4.76 7.51 17.10
CA ASP A 68 -4.99 7.47 18.55
C ASP A 68 -6.14 6.58 18.99
N ARG A 69 -7.15 6.40 18.13
CA ARG A 69 -8.41 5.72 18.51
C ARG A 69 -8.65 4.39 17.79
N SER A 70 -7.64 3.86 17.10
CA SER A 70 -7.77 2.59 16.38
C SER A 70 -6.65 1.62 16.74
N ILE A 71 -6.96 0.31 16.73
CA ILE A 71 -5.95 -0.74 16.94
C ILE A 71 -4.89 -0.68 15.85
N ALA A 72 -5.29 -0.44 14.60
CA ALA A 72 -4.37 -0.23 13.49
C ALA A 72 -3.43 0.96 13.76
N GLY A 73 -3.96 2.05 14.33
CA GLY A 73 -3.18 3.21 14.75
C GLY A 73 -2.20 2.94 15.88
N LEU A 74 -2.63 2.17 16.89
CA LEU A 74 -1.76 1.74 17.99
C LEU A 74 -0.59 0.90 17.48
N VAL A 75 -0.84 -0.08 16.61
CA VAL A 75 0.18 -0.93 15.98
C VAL A 75 1.09 -0.11 15.06
N ALA A 76 0.54 0.85 14.32
CA ALA A 76 1.31 1.76 13.48
C ALA A 76 2.29 2.65 14.28
N ARG A 77 1.97 3.01 15.53
CA ARG A 77 2.87 3.78 16.40
C ARG A 77 3.88 2.92 17.15
N THR A 78 3.38 1.84 17.74
CA THR A 78 4.19 1.02 18.65
C THR A 78 5.08 0.03 17.90
N GLY A 79 4.69 -0.37 16.70
CA GLY A 79 5.32 -1.48 15.99
C GLY A 79 5.15 -2.83 16.70
N ALA A 80 4.24 -2.92 17.68
CA ALA A 80 3.97 -4.14 18.42
C ALA A 80 2.80 -4.91 17.80
N THR A 81 2.88 -6.24 17.76
CA THR A 81 1.76 -7.09 17.36
C THR A 81 0.68 -7.06 18.43
N VAL A 82 -0.58 -7.05 18.00
CA VAL A 82 -1.74 -7.01 18.89
C VAL A 82 -2.70 -8.14 18.51
N ASN A 83 -2.96 -9.03 19.47
CA ASN A 83 -3.90 -10.13 19.33
C ASN A 83 -5.00 -9.98 20.40
N ILE A 84 -6.18 -9.57 19.97
CA ILE A 84 -7.35 -9.35 20.82
C ILE A 84 -8.31 -10.51 20.64
N ARG A 85 -8.61 -11.19 21.76
CA ARG A 85 -9.52 -12.33 21.81
C ARG A 85 -10.98 -11.92 21.82
N ASP A 86 -11.27 -10.83 22.53
CA ASP A 86 -12.60 -10.22 22.65
C ASP A 86 -12.47 -8.70 22.50
N ALA A 87 -12.93 -8.17 21.36
CA ALA A 87 -12.77 -6.77 21.02
C ALA A 87 -13.59 -5.85 21.93
N TYR A 88 -14.80 -6.25 22.33
CA TYR A 88 -15.69 -5.41 23.14
C TYR A 88 -15.24 -5.29 24.60
N ASN A 89 -14.38 -6.21 25.06
CA ASN A 89 -13.79 -6.18 26.39
C ASN A 89 -12.42 -5.49 26.43
N ASP A 90 -11.86 -5.10 25.28
CA ASP A 90 -10.57 -4.41 25.21
C ASP A 90 -10.76 -2.89 25.10
N SER A 91 -10.26 -2.16 26.10
CA SER A 91 -10.26 -0.68 26.14
C SER A 91 -9.61 0.00 24.92
N ARG A 92 -8.79 -0.72 24.15
CA ARG A 92 -8.07 -0.20 22.97
C ARG A 92 -8.92 -0.30 21.69
N PHE A 93 -10.02 -1.05 21.72
CA PHE A 93 -10.93 -1.18 20.59
C PHE A 93 -11.92 0.00 20.58
N SER A 94 -12.19 0.54 19.39
CA SER A 94 -13.21 1.57 19.18
C SER A 94 -14.37 1.00 18.38
N THR A 95 -15.58 1.11 18.92
CA THR A 95 -16.82 0.64 18.30
C THR A 95 -17.29 1.53 17.15
N GLU A 96 -16.70 2.73 16.98
CA GLU A 96 -17.08 3.70 15.92
C GLU A 96 -17.03 3.07 14.51
N VAL A 97 -16.07 2.18 14.25
CA VAL A 97 -15.94 1.50 12.95
C VAL A 97 -17.02 0.43 12.78
N ASP A 98 -17.32 -0.33 13.83
CA ASP A 98 -18.36 -1.37 13.84
C ASP A 98 -19.76 -0.75 13.64
N GLU A 99 -20.05 0.37 14.31
CA GLU A 99 -21.31 1.12 14.18
C GLU A 99 -21.54 1.64 12.76
N ASN A 100 -20.50 2.21 12.15
CA ASN A 100 -20.59 2.73 10.77
C ASN A 100 -20.68 1.62 9.72
N THR A 101 -20.12 0.44 9.99
CA THR A 101 -20.07 -0.68 9.04
C THR A 101 -21.17 -1.73 9.30
N GLY A 102 -21.93 -1.60 10.40
CA GLY A 102 -22.98 -2.53 10.80
C GLY A 102 -22.47 -3.96 11.09
N SER A 103 -21.19 -4.10 11.38
CA SER A 103 -20.51 -5.39 11.55
C SER A 103 -19.99 -5.54 12.95
N ILE A 104 -20.15 -6.72 13.55
CA ILE A 104 -19.67 -7.00 14.92
C ILE A 104 -18.29 -7.65 14.84
N THR A 105 -17.29 -6.98 15.39
CA THR A 105 -15.92 -7.50 15.51
C THR A 105 -15.74 -8.21 16.84
N ARG A 106 -15.46 -9.52 16.82
CA ARG A 106 -15.25 -10.36 18.01
C ARG A 106 -13.78 -10.53 18.36
N SER A 107 -12.96 -10.85 17.37
CA SER A 107 -11.52 -11.09 17.54
C SER A 107 -10.74 -10.33 16.48
N ILE A 108 -9.55 -9.85 16.85
CA ILE A 108 -8.69 -9.04 15.99
C ILE A 108 -7.25 -9.51 16.14
N LEU A 109 -6.58 -9.75 15.02
CA LEU A 109 -5.13 -9.90 14.96
C LEU A 109 -4.57 -8.80 14.06
N CYS A 110 -3.68 -7.99 14.62
CA CYS A 110 -3.13 -6.82 13.96
C CYS A 110 -1.61 -6.85 14.04
N MET A 111 -0.96 -6.67 12.89
CA MET A 111 0.49 -6.71 12.77
C MET A 111 1.03 -5.55 11.94
N PRO A 112 2.16 -4.97 12.36
CA PRO A 112 2.81 -3.92 11.60
C PRO A 112 3.54 -4.53 10.40
N ILE A 113 3.51 -3.81 9.27
CA ILE A 113 4.33 -4.07 8.10
C ILE A 113 5.59 -3.22 8.26
N VAL A 114 6.67 -3.85 8.66
CA VAL A 114 7.93 -3.17 9.00
C VAL A 114 8.94 -3.39 7.88
N SER A 115 9.53 -2.31 7.39
CA SER A 115 10.76 -2.32 6.61
C SER A 115 11.95 -2.02 7.54
N VAL A 116 13.17 -2.13 7.02
CA VAL A 116 14.44 -2.11 7.79
C VAL A 116 14.41 -1.11 8.97
N ASP A 117 14.01 0.14 8.73
CA ASP A 117 13.97 1.18 9.77
C ASP A 117 12.62 1.92 9.88
N LYS A 118 11.56 1.45 9.21
CA LYS A 118 10.28 2.19 9.14
C LYS A 118 9.06 1.30 9.00
N ILE A 119 7.98 1.68 9.67
CA ILE A 119 6.66 1.07 9.51
C ILE A 119 6.03 1.58 8.22
N LEU A 120 5.81 0.69 7.27
CA LEU A 120 5.21 0.99 5.96
C LEU A 120 3.68 0.97 6.00
N GLY A 121 3.12 0.23 6.95
CA GLY A 121 1.71 -0.09 7.00
C GLY A 121 1.37 -1.01 8.16
N VAL A 122 0.11 -1.42 8.21
CA VAL A 122 -0.43 -2.37 9.18
C VAL A 122 -1.38 -3.31 8.46
N VAL A 123 -1.30 -4.60 8.78
CA VAL A 123 -2.27 -5.61 8.36
C VAL A 123 -3.14 -5.97 9.55
N GLN A 124 -4.44 -6.04 9.32
CA GLN A 124 -5.41 -6.47 10.31
C GLN A 124 -6.29 -7.58 9.74
N VAL A 125 -6.51 -8.62 10.51
CA VAL A 125 -7.56 -9.61 10.26
C VAL A 125 -8.52 -9.61 11.45
N ALA A 126 -9.80 -9.77 11.15
CA ALA A 126 -10.86 -9.77 12.14
C ALA A 126 -11.78 -10.98 11.94
N ASN A 127 -12.38 -11.43 13.03
CA ASN A 127 -13.36 -12.51 13.08
C ASN A 127 -12.87 -13.82 12.48
N LYS A 128 -12.21 -14.66 13.28
CA LYS A 128 -11.88 -16.03 12.88
C LYS A 128 -13.16 -16.83 12.55
N THR A 129 -13.20 -17.52 11.41
CA THR A 129 -14.36 -18.28 10.90
C THR A 129 -14.65 -19.52 11.74
N ASN A 130 -13.63 -20.16 12.30
CA ASN A 130 -13.77 -21.34 13.17
C ASN A 130 -14.31 -21.02 14.58
N GLY A 131 -14.64 -19.76 14.88
CA GLY A 131 -15.25 -19.35 16.16
C GLY A 131 -14.29 -19.31 17.35
N VAL A 132 -13.04 -19.74 17.19
CA VAL A 132 -11.97 -19.68 18.20
C VAL A 132 -11.18 -18.37 18.05
N CYS A 133 -10.61 -17.83 19.13
CA CYS A 133 -9.67 -16.70 19.06
C CYS A 133 -8.39 -17.06 18.28
N PHE A 134 -7.63 -16.06 17.84
CA PHE A 134 -6.33 -16.29 17.20
C PHE A 134 -5.33 -16.91 18.17
N THR A 135 -4.72 -18.00 17.74
CA THR A 135 -3.70 -18.76 18.49
C THR A 135 -2.30 -18.23 18.21
N ASN A 136 -1.32 -18.60 19.03
CA ASN A 136 0.09 -18.23 18.81
C ASN A 136 0.64 -18.78 17.48
N SER A 137 0.12 -19.92 17.02
CA SER A 137 0.45 -20.48 15.70
C SER A 137 -0.04 -19.58 14.57
N ASP A 138 -1.25 -19.03 14.69
CA ASP A 138 -1.80 -18.06 13.74
C ASP A 138 -0.96 -16.78 13.74
N GLU A 139 -0.51 -16.33 14.91
CA GLU A 139 0.39 -15.19 15.05
C GLU A 139 1.71 -15.41 14.30
N TYR A 140 2.32 -16.59 14.42
CA TYR A 140 3.57 -16.91 13.70
C TYR A 140 3.38 -16.94 12.17
N LEU A 141 2.29 -17.54 11.70
CA LEU A 141 1.97 -17.58 10.28
C LEU A 141 1.73 -16.16 9.74
N PHE A 142 1.00 -15.35 10.50
CA PHE A 142 0.66 -13.99 10.12
C PHE A 142 1.87 -13.05 10.17
N LYS A 143 2.82 -13.29 11.09
CA LYS A 143 4.12 -12.59 11.12
C LYS A 143 4.90 -12.82 9.83
N THR A 144 4.97 -14.07 9.40
CA THR A 144 5.62 -14.43 8.13
C THR A 144 4.94 -13.74 6.95
N PHE A 145 3.61 -13.69 6.96
CA PHE A 145 2.84 -12.99 5.95
C PHE A 145 3.10 -11.47 5.94
N SER A 146 3.18 -10.82 7.11
CA SER A 146 3.54 -9.41 7.22
C SER A 146 4.90 -9.10 6.60
N VAL A 147 5.90 -9.97 6.81
CA VAL A 147 7.22 -9.84 6.20
C VAL A 147 7.14 -9.90 4.67
N TYR A 148 6.34 -10.82 4.12
CA TYR A 148 6.13 -10.87 2.66
C TYR A 148 5.45 -9.61 2.12
N CYS A 149 4.47 -9.07 2.85
CA CYS A 149 3.84 -7.80 2.49
C CYS A 149 4.85 -6.64 2.50
N ALA A 150 5.74 -6.59 3.50
CA ALA A 150 6.80 -5.59 3.58
C ALA A 150 7.73 -5.68 2.37
N LEU A 151 8.16 -6.88 1.99
CA LEU A 151 9.01 -7.10 0.83
C LEU A 151 8.32 -6.66 -0.47
N ALA A 152 7.04 -7.01 -0.65
CA ALA A 152 6.27 -6.64 -1.83
C ALA A 152 6.12 -5.11 -1.95
N LEU A 153 5.79 -4.42 -0.85
CA LEU A 153 5.72 -2.95 -0.83
C LEU A 153 7.08 -2.31 -1.09
N HIS A 154 8.15 -2.83 -0.49
CA HIS A 154 9.50 -2.32 -0.70
C HIS A 154 9.93 -2.45 -2.18
N TYR A 155 9.71 -3.63 -2.77
CA TYR A 155 9.97 -3.87 -4.19
C TYR A 155 9.19 -2.90 -5.09
N ASN A 156 7.91 -2.66 -4.79
CA ASN A 156 7.08 -1.75 -5.56
C ASN A 156 7.59 -0.30 -5.48
N ARG A 157 7.96 0.17 -4.28
CA ARG A 157 8.56 1.49 -4.07
C ARG A 157 9.86 1.64 -4.86
N LEU A 158 10.73 0.63 -4.83
CA LEU A 158 11.98 0.62 -5.58
C LEU A 158 11.74 0.66 -7.09
N SER A 159 10.84 -0.19 -7.58
CA SER A 159 10.49 -0.25 -9.01
C SER A 159 9.89 1.07 -9.52
N ASN A 160 9.02 1.71 -8.72
CA ASN A 160 8.45 3.01 -9.09
C ASN A 160 9.50 4.12 -9.13
N LYS A 161 10.46 4.12 -8.20
CA LYS A 161 11.60 5.05 -8.22
C LYS A 161 12.47 4.83 -9.47
N LEU A 162 12.74 3.57 -9.82
CA LEU A 162 13.52 3.21 -11.00
C LEU A 162 12.86 3.74 -12.28
N PHE A 163 11.56 3.50 -12.45
CA PHE A 163 10.81 3.95 -13.63
C PHE A 163 10.78 5.48 -13.76
N ARG A 164 10.64 6.21 -12.64
CA ARG A 164 10.71 7.68 -12.64
C ARG A 164 12.08 8.20 -13.08
N MET A 165 13.15 7.57 -12.60
CA MET A 165 14.52 7.93 -12.97
C MET A 165 14.80 7.66 -14.44
N GLU A 166 14.32 6.54 -14.98
CA GLU A 166 14.46 6.20 -16.39
C GLU A 166 13.76 7.24 -17.28
N LYS A 167 12.54 7.64 -16.94
CA LYS A 167 11.81 8.70 -17.66
C LYS A 167 12.51 10.05 -17.58
N TYR A 168 13.05 10.41 -16.42
CA TYR A 168 13.82 11.65 -16.26
C TYR A 168 15.06 11.65 -17.15
N ASN A 169 15.80 10.55 -17.19
CA ASN A 169 16.97 10.40 -18.06
C ASN A 169 16.59 10.46 -19.55
N GLU A 170 15.48 9.85 -19.95
CA GLU A 170 14.96 9.92 -21.31
C GLU A 170 14.65 11.37 -21.72
N CYS A 171 13.99 12.14 -20.85
CA CYS A 171 13.72 13.56 -21.06
C CYS A 171 15.01 14.38 -21.21
N ASN A 172 16.01 14.15 -20.36
CA ASN A 172 17.29 14.86 -20.42
C ASN A 172 18.04 14.58 -21.72
N LEU A 173 18.08 13.32 -22.16
CA LEU A 173 18.69 12.95 -23.44
C LEU A 173 17.96 13.59 -24.62
N ASN A 174 16.63 13.65 -24.57
CA ASN A 174 15.85 14.33 -25.60
C ASN A 174 16.10 15.84 -25.62
N LEU A 175 16.26 16.48 -24.46
CA LEU A 175 16.62 17.90 -24.37
C LEU A 175 17.99 18.17 -25.00
N LEU A 176 19.02 17.37 -24.67
CA LEU A 176 20.36 17.51 -25.24
C LEU A 176 20.34 17.34 -26.77
N LYS A 177 19.56 16.39 -27.28
CA LYS A 177 19.36 16.23 -28.73
C LYS A 177 18.76 17.46 -29.39
N ILE A 178 17.84 18.17 -28.72
CA ILE A 178 17.25 19.40 -29.25
C ILE A 178 18.29 20.53 -29.23
N GLN A 179 19.06 20.68 -28.15
CA GLN A 179 20.11 21.70 -28.06
C GLN A 179 21.25 21.49 -29.07
N LEU A 180 21.56 20.23 -29.41
CA LEU A 180 22.58 19.88 -30.41
C LEU A 180 22.09 19.97 -31.85
N LYS A 181 20.78 20.08 -32.10
CA LYS A 181 20.27 20.30 -33.46
C LYS A 181 20.54 21.76 -33.85
N PRO A 182 21.37 22.02 -34.87
CA PRO A 182 21.59 23.38 -35.32
C PRO A 182 20.27 23.96 -35.81
N TYR A 183 20.05 25.24 -35.54
CA TYR A 183 18.88 25.93 -36.08
C TYR A 183 18.99 25.97 -37.62
N PRO A 184 17.92 25.69 -38.39
CA PRO A 184 18.01 25.61 -39.84
C PRO A 184 18.52 26.90 -40.50
N ALA A 185 18.22 28.07 -39.93
CA ALA A 185 18.78 29.33 -40.44
C ALA A 185 20.29 29.48 -40.17
N ASP A 186 20.81 28.90 -39.09
CA ASP A 186 22.26 28.87 -38.81
C ASP A 186 22.97 27.96 -39.82
N LEU A 187 22.34 26.82 -40.17
CA LEU A 187 22.82 25.90 -41.22
C LEU A 187 22.87 26.57 -42.60
N GLU A 188 21.84 27.32 -42.97
CA GLU A 188 21.82 28.09 -44.23
C GLU A 188 22.89 29.19 -44.25
N SER A 189 23.07 29.90 -43.13
CA SER A 189 24.09 30.94 -42.96
C SER A 189 25.51 30.36 -43.06
N PHE A 190 25.74 29.19 -42.48
CA PHE A 190 27.02 28.48 -42.52
C PHE A 190 27.33 27.96 -43.93
N ASN A 191 26.32 27.44 -44.65
CA ASN A 191 26.49 26.98 -46.03
C ASN A 191 26.77 28.13 -47.01
N GLN A 192 26.26 29.34 -46.75
CA GLN A 192 26.52 30.52 -47.57
C GLN A 192 27.87 31.20 -47.26
N LYS A 193 28.39 31.08 -46.03
CA LYS A 193 29.68 31.66 -45.61
C LYS A 193 30.47 30.67 -44.73
N PRO A 194 31.34 29.83 -45.32
CA PRO A 194 32.08 28.82 -44.56
C PRO A 194 33.24 29.39 -43.72
N GLU A 195 33.68 30.61 -43.98
CA GLU A 195 34.74 31.28 -43.20
C GLU A 195 34.13 32.10 -42.06
N CYS A 196 33.90 31.44 -40.91
CA CYS A 196 33.66 32.16 -39.65
C CYS A 196 35.00 32.49 -38.99
N THR A 197 35.35 33.78 -38.93
CA THR A 197 36.45 34.26 -38.09
C THR A 197 35.96 34.37 -36.65
N VAL A 198 36.53 33.54 -35.76
CA VAL A 198 36.23 33.60 -34.33
C VAL A 198 36.91 34.84 -33.76
N PRO A 199 36.19 35.80 -33.16
CA PRO A 199 36.83 36.92 -32.51
C PRO A 199 37.65 36.39 -31.32
N LEU A 200 38.95 36.70 -31.32
CA LEU A 200 39.90 36.44 -30.24
C LEU A 200 39.55 37.23 -28.98
#